data_AF-X1GHY6-F1
#
_entry.id   AF-X1GHY6-F1
#
_cell.length_a   1.000
_cell.length_b   1.000
_cell.length_c   1.000
_cell.angle_alpha   90.00
_cell.angle_beta   90.00
_cell.angle_gamma   90.00
#
_symmetry.space_group_name_H-M   'P 1'
#
loop_
_entity.id
_entity.type
_entity.pdbx_description
1 polymer ?
#
loop_
_entity_poly.entity_id
_entity_poly.type
_entity_poly.pdbx_seq_one_letter_code
_entity_poly.pdbx_strand_id
1 'polypeptide(L)' 'MAKILQRERLVPNIHLIEVHAPDIAQKSKPGQFVI' A
#
# COMPACT_ATOMS: atom_id res chain seq x y z
N MET A 1 -4.60 -5.91 11.04
CA MET A 1 -4.00 -6.09 9.70
C MET A 1 -4.84 -5.30 8.70
N ALA A 2 -4.22 -4.51 7.82
CA ALA A 2 -4.97 -3.78 6.80
C ALA A 2 -5.58 -4.75 5.77
N LYS A 3 -6.80 -4.49 5.33
CA LYS A 3 -7.46 -5.31 4.31
C LYS A 3 -6.82 -5.03 2.96
N ILE A 4 -6.38 -6.07 2.23
CA ILE A 4 -5.91 -5.92 0.85
C ILE A 4 -7.13 -5.65 -0.05
N LEU A 5 -7.08 -4.57 -0.80
CA LEU A 5 -8.12 -4.20 -1.77
C LEU A 5 -7.76 -4.75 -3.16
N GLN A 6 -6.50 -4.56 -3.57
CA GLN A 6 -5.99 -5.03 -4.84
C GLN A 6 -4.56 -5.56 -4.67
N ARG A 7 -4.22 -6.56 -5.49
CA ARG A 7 -2.85 -7.06 -5.62
C ARG A 7 -2.54 -7.26 -7.09
N GLU A 8 -1.51 -6.57 -7.56
CA GLU A 8 -1.06 -6.64 -8.94
C GLU A 8 0.42 -7.02 -8.99
N ARG A 9 0.78 -7.90 -9.91
CA ARG A 9 2.19 -8.20 -10.21
C ARG A 9 2.61 -7.37 -11.41
N LEU A 10 3.44 -6.37 -11.17
CA LEU A 10 3.92 -5.46 -12.23
C LEU A 10 4.93 -6.16 -13.14
N VAL A 11 5.91 -6.83 -12.53
CA VAL A 11 6.98 -7.62 -13.18
C VAL A 11 7.38 -8.78 -12.28
N PRO A 12 8.23 -9.74 -12.72
CA PRO A 12 8.74 -10.77 -11.81
C PRO A 12 9.35 -10.15 -10.55
N ASN A 13 8.93 -10.65 -9.38
CA ASN A 13 9.37 -10.23 -8.05
C ASN A 13 8.96 -8.80 -7.60
N ILE A 14 8.16 -8.05 -8.36
CA ILE A 14 7.61 -6.75 -7.93
C ILE A 14 6.08 -6.82 -7.89
N HIS A 15 5.53 -6.54 -6.71
CA HIS A 15 4.10 -6.58 -6.46
C HIS A 15 3.62 -5.23 -5.93
N LEU A 16 2.61 -4.66 -6.58
CA LEU A 16 1.86 -3.53 -6.07
C LEU A 16 0.70 -4.06 -5.23
N ILE A 17 0.55 -3.55 -4.02
CA ILE A 17 -0.53 -3.93 -3.11
C ILE A 17 -1.25 -2.67 -2.68
N GLU A 18 -2.54 -2.61 -2.94
CA GLU A 18 -3.41 -1.58 -2.40
C GLU A 18 -4.06 -2.10 -1.11
N VAL A 19 -3.99 -1.31 -0.05
CA VAL A 19 -4.52 -1.67 1.28
C VAL A 19 -5.49 -0.63 1.79
N HIS A 20 -6.52 -1.08 2.49
CA HIS A 20 -7.49 -0.22 3.15
C HIS A 20 -6.93 0.28 4.49
N ALA A 21 -6.40 1.51 4.48
CA ALA A 21 -5.85 2.19 5.66
C ALA A 21 -6.14 3.72 5.63
N PRO A 22 -7.41 4.13 5.84
CA PRO A 22 -7.85 5.52 5.64
C PRO A 22 -7.08 6.53 6.51
N ASP A 23 -6.82 6.19 7.78
CA ASP A 23 -6.11 7.09 8.70
C ASP A 23 -4.66 7.37 8.29
N ILE A 24 -4.01 6.41 7.61
CA ILE A 24 -2.65 6.57 7.07
C ILE A 24 -2.69 7.35 5.77
N ALA A 25 -3.61 7.00 4.86
CA ALA A 25 -3.76 7.67 3.57
C ALA A 25 -3.99 9.18 3.76
N GLN A 26 -4.84 9.58 4.71
CA GLN A 26 -5.14 10.99 4.99
C GLN A 26 -3.94 11.78 5.55
N LYS A 27 -2.99 11.11 6.22
CA LYS A 27 -1.86 11.75 6.91
C LYS A 27 -0.54 11.65 6.15
N SER A 28 -0.49 10.80 5.12
CA SER A 28 0.73 10.47 4.40
C SER A 28 1.33 11.67 3.67
N LYS A 29 2.66 11.75 3.67
CA LYS A 29 3.48 12.75 2.98
C LYS A 29 4.56 12.06 2.14
N PRO A 30 5.06 12.70 1.08
CA PRO A 30 6.14 12.13 0.26
C PRO A 30 7.37 11.74 1.08
N GLY A 31 7.93 10.56 0.80
CA GLY A 31 9.13 10.03 1.47
C GLY A 31 8.87 9.23 2.75
N GLN A 32 7.62 9.14 3.23
CA GLN A 32 7.26 8.28 4.37
C GLN A 32 7.07 6.81 3.96
N PHE A 33 7.15 5.90 4.94
CA PHE A 33 6.94 4.47 4.76
C PHE A 33 6.15 3.87 5.94
N VAL A 34 5.72 2.61 5.79
CA VAL A 34 4.99 1.83 6.80
C VAL A 34 5.78 0.58 7.20
N ILE A 35 5.56 0.09 8.42
CA ILE A 35 6.12 -1.17 8.97
C ILE A 35 4.97 -2.15 9.20
#